data_AF-A0A2D6LT20-F1
#
_entry.id   AF-A0A2D6LT20-F1
#
_cell.length_a   1.000
_cell.length_b   1.000
_cell.length_c   1.000
_cell.angle_alpha   90.00
_cell.angle_beta   90.00
_cell.angle_gamma   90.00
#
_symmetry.space_group_name_H-M   'P 1'
#
loop_
_entity.id
_entity.type
_entity.pdbx_description
1 polymer ?
#
loop_
_entity_poly.entity_id
_entity_poly.type
_entity_poly.pdbx_seq_one_letter_code
_entity_poly.pdbx_strand_id
1 'polypeptide(L)'
;MDFGNNLMKIEVSIQGTDHISAGISLQENNGTILDKNNILVFKQNHFKTILSNAILTPKKYFKSQHVYNPQIKDQNHVFLDLKVINQSLVYYVGFYWSESKQFADHQAWEKHLDDLAIKIENPIQINIK
;
A
#
# COMPACT_ATOMS: atom_id res chain seq x y z
N MET A 1 -10.72 -6.22 15.73
CA MET A 1 -11.61 -6.44 14.57
C MET A 1 -11.38 -5.28 13.63
N ASP A 2 -10.96 -5.53 12.39
CA ASP A 2 -10.92 -4.51 11.35
C ASP A 2 -12.37 -4.13 11.04
N PHE A 3 -12.74 -2.86 11.18
CA PHE A 3 -14.09 -2.35 10.95
C PHE A 3 -14.43 -2.24 9.44
N GLY A 4 -13.88 -3.16 8.62
CA GLY A 4 -14.08 -3.20 7.17
C GLY A 4 -13.29 -2.15 6.40
N ASN A 5 -12.24 -1.57 6.99
CA ASN A 5 -11.39 -0.59 6.30
C ASN A 5 -10.35 -1.29 5.41
N ASN A 6 -10.07 -2.59 5.68
CA ASN A 6 -9.11 -3.42 4.97
C ASN A 6 -7.70 -2.85 4.94
N LEU A 7 -7.35 -2.03 5.93
CA LEU A 7 -6.14 -1.24 5.99
C LEU A 7 -5.54 -1.31 7.38
N MET A 8 -4.24 -1.57 7.43
CA MET A 8 -3.44 -1.58 8.65
C MET A 8 -2.38 -0.49 8.56
N LYS A 9 -2.29 0.35 9.59
CA LYS A 9 -1.19 1.30 9.77
C LYS A 9 0.02 0.58 10.34
N ILE A 10 1.19 0.83 9.77
CA ILE A 10 2.48 0.34 10.24
C ILE A 10 3.34 1.54 10.58
N GLU A 11 3.79 1.60 11.83
CA GLU A 11 4.77 2.56 12.30
C GLU A 11 6.09 1.83 12.52
N VAL A 12 7.15 2.34 11.90
CA VAL A 12 8.49 1.75 11.99
C VAL A 12 9.39 2.70 12.77
N SER A 13 10.15 2.15 13.70
CA SER A 13 11.28 2.80 14.34
C SER A 13 12.55 2.06 13.92
N ILE A 14 13.48 2.76 13.27
CA ILE A 14 14.69 2.17 12.69
C ILE A 14 15.85 3.15 12.72
N GLN A 15 17.06 2.62 12.99
CA GLN A 15 18.32 3.35 12.98
C GLN A 15 19.29 2.70 11.99
N GLY A 16 20.28 3.47 11.51
CA GLY A 16 21.34 2.98 10.62
C GLY A 16 21.02 3.03 9.12
N THR A 17 19.84 3.50 8.74
CA THR A 17 19.47 3.75 7.33
C THR A 17 18.58 5.00 7.21
N ASP A 18 18.67 5.68 6.07
CA ASP A 18 17.81 6.80 5.68
C ASP A 18 16.66 6.36 4.75
N HIS A 19 16.63 5.08 4.35
CA HIS A 19 15.54 4.51 3.54
C HIS A 19 15.31 3.02 3.77
N ILE A 20 14.09 2.57 3.48
CA ILE A 20 13.70 1.16 3.39
C ILE A 20 12.78 0.94 2.18
N SER A 21 12.52 -0.31 1.82
CA SER A 21 11.55 -0.66 0.79
C SER A 21 10.50 -1.62 1.37
N ALA A 22 9.22 -1.33 1.13
CA ALA A 22 8.11 -2.23 1.46
C ALA A 22 7.58 -2.87 0.18
N GLY A 23 7.41 -4.19 0.16
CA GLY A 23 7.17 -4.95 -1.08
C GLY A 23 5.83 -5.67 -1.13
N ILE A 24 5.25 -5.74 -2.33
CA ILE A 24 4.18 -6.69 -2.68
C ILE A 24 4.79 -7.77 -3.56
N SER A 25 4.61 -9.04 -3.18
CA SER A 25 4.99 -10.17 -4.04
C SER A 25 4.11 -10.22 -5.28
N LEU A 26 4.74 -10.35 -6.45
CA LEU A 26 4.06 -10.42 -7.74
C LEU A 26 3.54 -11.84 -8.06
N GLN A 27 3.79 -12.83 -7.20
CA GLN A 27 3.36 -14.23 -7.37
C GLN A 27 3.73 -14.77 -8.77
N GLU A 28 2.75 -15.20 -9.55
CA GLU A 28 2.88 -15.68 -10.94
C GLU A 28 3.15 -14.55 -11.96
N ASN A 29 3.33 -13.32 -11.48
CA ASN A 29 3.60 -12.12 -12.27
C ASN A 29 2.52 -11.84 -13.34
N ASN A 30 1.27 -12.17 -13.03
CA ASN A 30 0.11 -12.09 -13.92
C ASN A 30 -0.89 -10.97 -13.53
N GLY A 31 -0.44 -10.00 -12.76
CA GLY A 31 -1.23 -8.83 -12.33
C GLY A 31 -0.83 -7.53 -13.03
N THR A 32 -1.52 -6.45 -12.66
CA THR A 32 -1.26 -5.08 -13.10
C THR A 32 -0.82 -4.24 -11.91
N ILE A 33 0.28 -3.51 -12.08
CA ILE A 33 0.74 -2.51 -11.13
C ILE A 33 0.09 -1.18 -11.51
N LEU A 34 -0.60 -0.55 -10.55
CA LEU A 34 -1.11 0.80 -10.67
C LEU A 34 -0.23 1.70 -9.79
N ASP A 35 0.52 2.58 -10.46
CA ASP A 35 1.31 3.61 -9.80
C ASP A 35 0.47 4.87 -9.66
N LYS A 36 0.18 5.23 -8.41
CA LYS A 36 -0.48 6.49 -8.06
C LYS A 36 0.37 7.14 -6.98
N ASN A 37 1.41 7.89 -7.38
CA ASN A 37 2.26 8.76 -6.54
C ASN A 37 2.02 8.63 -5.02
N ASN A 38 2.95 8.03 -4.27
CA ASN A 38 2.84 7.64 -2.84
C ASN A 38 1.85 6.51 -2.49
N ILE A 39 1.18 5.90 -3.48
CA ILE A 39 0.34 4.71 -3.40
C ILE A 39 0.80 3.71 -4.47
N LEU A 40 1.07 2.49 -4.05
CA LEU A 40 1.39 1.35 -4.89
C LEU A 40 0.26 0.33 -4.79
N VAL A 41 -0.40 0.01 -5.91
CA VAL A 41 -1.44 -1.01 -5.96
C VAL A 41 -1.03 -2.11 -6.92
N PHE A 42 -1.15 -3.36 -6.48
CA PHE A 42 -1.04 -4.53 -7.35
C PHE A 42 -2.41 -5.20 -7.43
N LYS A 43 -2.94 -5.35 -8.65
CA LYS A 43 -4.22 -6.00 -8.93
C LYS A 43 -3.96 -7.28 -9.70
N GLN A 44 -4.52 -8.40 -9.26
CA GLN A 44 -4.42 -9.68 -9.95
C GLN A 44 -5.80 -10.33 -10.08
N ASN A 45 -6.03 -10.96 -11.23
CA ASN A 45 -7.16 -11.85 -11.40
C ASN A 45 -6.76 -13.24 -10.88
N HIS A 46 -7.58 -13.81 -10.00
CA HIS A 46 -7.39 -15.17 -9.49
C HIS A 46 -8.69 -15.95 -9.72
N PHE A 47 -8.69 -16.80 -10.75
CA PHE A 47 -9.89 -17.44 -11.29
C PHE A 47 -10.96 -16.42 -11.70
N LYS A 48 -12.13 -16.46 -11.05
CA LYS A 48 -13.25 -15.53 -11.27
C LYS A 48 -13.22 -14.34 -10.31
N THR A 49 -12.18 -14.23 -9.47
CA THR A 49 -12.09 -13.24 -8.40
C THR A 49 -10.99 -12.23 -8.69
N ILE A 50 -11.14 -11.03 -8.14
CA ILE A 50 -10.11 -10.00 -8.19
C ILE A 50 -9.50 -9.90 -6.80
N LEU A 51 -8.17 -9.96 -6.75
CA LEU A 51 -7.37 -9.66 -5.57
C LEU A 51 -6.59 -8.38 -5.82
N SER A 52 -6.51 -7.50 -4.84
CA SER A 52 -5.67 -6.31 -4.95
C SER A 52 -4.99 -6.01 -3.62
N ASN A 53 -3.67 -5.85 -3.65
CA ASN A 53 -2.88 -5.43 -2.50
C ASN A 53 -2.47 -3.97 -2.70
N ALA A 54 -2.38 -3.21 -1.61
CA ALA A 54 -1.95 -1.83 -1.65
C ALA A 54 -0.93 -1.53 -0.56
N ILE A 55 0.04 -0.68 -0.89
CA ILE A 55 0.93 -0.01 0.05
C ILE A 55 0.80 1.49 -0.20
N LEU A 56 0.54 2.29 0.82
CA LEU A 56 0.56 3.75 0.71
C LEU A 56 1.25 4.40 1.90
N THR A 57 1.81 5.58 1.69
CA THR A 57 2.55 6.32 2.71
C THR A 57 2.25 7.82 2.62
N PRO A 58 2.34 8.59 3.72
CA PRO A 58 2.42 10.04 3.63
C PRO A 58 3.52 10.49 2.66
N LYS A 59 3.25 11.52 1.86
CA LYS A 59 4.15 12.04 0.82
C LYS A 59 5.56 12.36 1.32
N LYS A 60 5.68 12.83 2.57
CA LYS A 60 6.98 13.11 3.19
C LYS A 60 7.90 11.87 3.23
N TYR A 61 7.33 10.68 3.42
CA TYR A 61 8.08 9.43 3.46
C TYR A 61 8.23 8.79 2.08
N PHE A 62 7.51 9.21 1.04
CA PHE A 62 7.66 8.66 -0.29
C PHE A 62 9.03 9.03 -0.91
N LYS A 63 9.74 8.03 -1.44
CA LYS A 63 11.01 8.20 -2.18
C LYS A 63 10.83 7.88 -3.66
N SER A 64 10.42 6.66 -3.96
CA SER A 64 10.28 6.12 -5.31
C SER A 64 9.49 4.82 -5.27
N GLN A 65 9.35 4.18 -6.42
CA GLN A 65 8.90 2.80 -6.52
C GLN A 65 9.72 2.09 -7.59
N HIS A 66 9.88 0.77 -7.44
CA HIS A 66 10.61 -0.02 -8.43
C HIS A 66 10.11 -1.46 -8.47
N VAL A 67 10.33 -2.11 -9.62
CA VAL A 67 10.02 -3.54 -9.82
C VAL A 67 11.33 -4.33 -9.77
N TYR A 68 11.35 -5.38 -8.95
CA TYR A 68 12.41 -6.37 -8.94
C TYR A 68 11.83 -7.71 -9.42
N ASN A 69 12.16 -8.10 -10.66
CA ASN A 69 11.57 -9.26 -11.31
C ASN A 69 12.65 -10.12 -11.99
N PRO A 70 13.44 -10.88 -11.21
CA PRO A 70 14.49 -11.75 -11.74
C PRO A 70 13.95 -12.98 -12.48
N GLN A 71 12.62 -13.15 -12.60
CA GLN A 71 11.96 -14.35 -13.12
C GLN A 71 12.27 -15.61 -12.29
N ILE A 72 12.64 -15.42 -11.03
CA ILE A 72 12.85 -16.51 -10.07
C ILE A 72 11.59 -16.59 -9.22
N LYS A 73 11.03 -17.80 -9.12
CA LYS A 73 9.83 -18.08 -8.32
C LYS A 73 9.99 -17.48 -6.91
N ASP A 74 8.94 -16.81 -6.44
CA ASP A 74 8.85 -16.19 -5.11
C ASP A 74 9.83 -15.01 -4.86
N GLN A 75 10.63 -14.60 -5.85
CA GLN A 75 11.53 -13.44 -5.73
C GLN A 75 11.03 -12.19 -6.47
N ASN A 76 9.89 -12.29 -7.16
CA ASN A 76 9.35 -11.18 -7.94
C ASN A 76 8.53 -10.25 -7.04
N HIS A 77 8.90 -8.98 -6.98
CA HIS A 77 8.29 -7.97 -6.11
C HIS A 77 8.15 -6.63 -6.82
N VAL A 78 7.14 -5.87 -6.41
CA VAL A 78 7.10 -4.43 -6.60
C VAL A 78 7.25 -3.75 -5.26
N PHE A 79 8.12 -2.75 -5.19
CA PHE A 79 8.52 -2.08 -3.97
C PHE A 79 8.09 -0.61 -3.98
N LEU A 80 7.61 -0.17 -2.82
CA LEU A 80 7.49 1.24 -2.47
C LEU A 80 8.70 1.63 -1.63
N ASP A 81 9.53 2.54 -2.14
CA ASP A 81 10.71 3.03 -1.45
C ASP A 81 10.33 4.20 -0.53
N LEU A 82 10.77 4.10 0.72
CA LEU A 82 10.37 4.96 1.82
C LEU A 82 11.59 5.64 2.44
N LYS A 83 11.51 6.94 2.67
CA LYS A 83 12.45 7.73 3.46
C LYS A 83 12.20 7.49 4.94
N VAL A 84 13.27 7.36 5.71
CA VAL A 84 13.23 7.38 7.18
C VAL A 84 13.45 8.82 7.64
N ILE A 85 12.51 9.40 8.39
CA ILE A 85 12.62 10.78 8.90
C ILE A 85 12.61 10.71 10.41
N ASN A 86 13.64 11.27 11.05
CA ASN A 86 13.79 11.25 12.50
C ASN A 86 13.73 9.81 13.07
N GLN A 87 14.41 8.87 12.40
CA GLN A 87 14.48 7.45 12.79
C GLN A 87 13.12 6.72 12.76
N SER A 88 12.12 7.29 12.07
CA SER A 88 10.80 6.69 11.95
C SER A 88 10.18 6.89 10.58
N LEU A 89 9.25 6.02 10.23
CA LEU A 89 8.34 6.20 9.10
C LEU A 89 6.99 5.57 9.39
N VAL A 90 6.00 5.96 8.58
CA VAL A 90 4.65 5.42 8.63
C VAL A 90 4.24 5.01 7.24
N TYR A 91 3.66 3.83 7.10
CA TYR A 91 2.98 3.41 5.88
C TYR A 91 1.76 2.57 6.23
N TYR A 92 0.93 2.30 5.24
CA TYR A 92 -0.31 1.57 5.37
C TYR A 92 -0.29 0.44 4.36
N VAL A 93 -0.79 -0.71 4.77
CA VAL A 93 -0.96 -1.88 3.91
C VAL A 93 -2.42 -2.26 3.91
N GLY A 94 -2.93 -2.71 2.77
CA GLY A 94 -4.32 -3.12 2.67
C GLY A 94 -4.57 -4.09 1.53
N PHE A 95 -5.77 -4.70 1.55
CA PHE A 95 -6.16 -5.67 0.55
C PHE A 95 -7.63 -5.56 0.15
N TYR A 96 -7.92 -5.98 -1.07
CA TYR A 96 -9.26 -6.13 -1.60
C TYR A 96 -9.42 -7.53 -2.18
N TRP A 97 -10.57 -8.14 -1.90
CA TRP A 97 -10.99 -9.42 -2.46
C TRP A 97 -12.43 -9.29 -2.93
N SER A 98 -12.69 -9.52 -4.21
CA SER A 98 -14.03 -9.33 -4.79
C SER A 98 -15.13 -10.13 -4.10
N GLU A 99 -14.83 -11.33 -3.59
CA GLU A 99 -15.84 -12.16 -2.92
C GLU A 99 -16.14 -11.72 -1.49
N SER A 100 -15.32 -10.85 -0.88
CA SER A 100 -15.60 -10.36 0.48
C SER A 100 -16.80 -9.41 0.52
N LYS A 101 -17.18 -8.82 -0.63
CA LYS A 101 -18.27 -7.84 -0.78
C LYS A 101 -18.15 -6.62 0.14
N GLN A 102 -16.95 -6.33 0.66
CA GLN A 102 -16.69 -5.15 1.48
C GLN A 102 -16.67 -3.85 0.65
N PHE A 103 -16.36 -3.98 -0.64
CA PHE A 103 -16.47 -2.91 -1.64
C PHE A 103 -17.32 -3.41 -2.81
N ALA A 104 -18.04 -2.49 -3.46
CA ALA A 104 -18.91 -2.81 -4.59
C ALA A 104 -18.11 -3.42 -5.76
N ASP A 105 -16.94 -2.86 -6.04
CA ASP A 105 -16.01 -3.29 -7.07
C ASP A 105 -14.58 -2.80 -6.76
N HIS A 106 -13.64 -3.10 -7.65
CA HIS A 106 -12.25 -2.67 -7.51
C HIS A 106 -12.08 -1.15 -7.64
N GLN A 107 -12.95 -0.47 -8.38
CA GLN A 107 -12.91 1.00 -8.50
C GLN A 107 -13.30 1.69 -7.19
N ALA A 108 -14.28 1.14 -6.46
CA ALA A 108 -14.65 1.60 -5.12
C ALA A 108 -13.50 1.41 -4.12
N TRP A 109 -12.75 0.31 -4.24
CA TRP A 109 -11.52 0.10 -3.46
C TRP A 109 -10.44 1.15 -3.78
N GLU A 110 -10.19 1.41 -5.06
CA GLU A 110 -9.22 2.45 -5.46
C GLU A 110 -9.63 3.84 -4.97
N LYS A 111 -10.91 4.20 -5.08
CA LYS A 111 -11.44 5.46 -4.55
C LYS A 111 -11.23 5.57 -3.04
N HIS A 112 -11.44 4.48 -2.31
CA HIS A 112 -11.22 4.44 -0.86
C HIS A 112 -9.75 4.67 -0.49
N LEU A 113 -8.81 4.13 -1.25
CA LEU A 113 -7.37 4.42 -1.10
C LEU A 113 -7.04 5.89 -1.37
N ASP A 114 -7.61 6.47 -2.43
CA ASP A 114 -7.42 7.88 -2.78
C ASP A 114 -7.98 8.80 -1.67
N ASP A 115 -9.18 8.50 -1.15
CA ASP A 115 -9.80 9.23 -0.04
C ASP A 115 -8.98 9.09 1.26
N LEU A 116 -8.41 7.91 1.54
CA LEU A 116 -7.52 7.71 2.67
C LEU A 116 -6.24 8.54 2.53
N ALA A 117 -5.62 8.56 1.35
CA ALA A 117 -4.41 9.33 1.11
C ALA A 117 -4.64 10.83 1.39
N ILE A 118 -5.79 11.38 0.98
CA ILE A 118 -6.16 12.76 1.31
C ILE A 118 -6.27 12.97 2.82
N LYS A 119 -6.93 12.05 3.54
CA LYS A 119 -7.10 12.13 5.01
C LYS A 119 -5.76 12.01 5.76
N ILE A 120 -4.84 11.19 5.27
CA ILE A 120 -3.49 11.03 5.84
C ILE A 120 -2.71 12.34 5.75
N GLU A 121 -2.82 13.05 4.63
CA GLU A 121 -2.17 14.35 4.43
C GLU A 121 -2.85 15.48 5.23
N ASN A 122 -4.14 15.32 5.56
CA ASN A 122 -4.96 16.34 6.21
C ASN A 122 -5.65 15.78 7.47
N PRO A 123 -4.90 15.40 8.53
CA PRO A 123 -5.48 14.83 9.73
C PRO A 123 -6.33 15.86 10.50
N ILE A 124 -7.49 15.43 11.01
CA ILE A 124 -8.33 16.25 11.87
C ILE A 124 -7.59 16.50 13.19
N GLN A 125 -7.39 17.77 13.54
CA GLN A 125 -6.81 18.18 14.82
C GLN A 125 -7.93 18.56 15.79
N ILE A 126 -8.03 17.82 16.90
CA ILE A 126 -9.00 18.09 17.96
C ILE A 126 -8.25 18.68 19.15
N ASN A 127 -8.53 19.95 19.47
CA ASN A 127 -8.01 20.58 20.67
C ASN A 127 -9.07 20.46 21.77
N ILE A 128 -8.79 19.64 22.78
CA ILE A 128 -9.62 19.52 23.98
C ILE A 128 -9.19 20.64 24.92
N LYS A 129 -10.16 21.45 25.38
CA LYS A 129 -9.96 22.49 26.40
C LYS A 129 -10.17 21.95 27.80
#